data_AF-L9J9S5-F1
#
_entry.id   AF-L9J9S5-F1
#
_cell.length_a   1.000
_cell.length_b   1.000
_cell.length_c   1.000
_cell.angle_alpha   90.00
_cell.angle_beta   90.00
_cell.angle_gamma   90.00
#
_symmetry.space_group_name_H-M   'P 1'
#
loop_
_entity.id
_entity.type
_entity.pdbx_description
1 polymer ?
#
loop_
_entity_poly.entity_id
_entity_poly.type
_entity_poly.pdbx_seq_one_letter_code
_entity_poly.pdbx_strand_id
1 'polypeptide(L)'
;MWTLLRQRDWAAGAGRRRRWLCAGAPVLAASLFTLGFLSGWFINSSHESIKVIPQHSARKMFLDELKAENIKKFLHNFTQIPHLAGTEQNFQLAKQIQSQWKEFGLDSVELAHYDVLLSYPSKTHPNYISIIDEDGNEIFNTSLFEPPPPGYENVSDVVPPFSAFSPQGLPEGDLVYVNYARTEDFFKLERDMKINCSGKIVIARYGKVFRGNKVKNAQLAGAKGVILYSDPADYFAPGVESYPDGWNLPGGGVQRGNILNLNGAGDPLTPGYPANEYAYRHEITEAIGLPSIPVHPIGYYDAQKLLEYVILGGHRDSWVFGGIDPQSGAAVVHEIVRSFGTLKKEGNLKSPDEGFEGKSLYESWSKKSPSPEFHGMPRHVIYAPSSHNKYAGESFPGIYDALFDIENKPDSSKAWREVKRQIAVAAFTVQAAAVTLRQVA
;
A
#
# COMPACT_ATOMS: atom_id res chain seq x y z
N MET A 1 10.00 -70.34 73.71
CA MET A 1 9.41 -69.67 74.88
C MET A 1 8.41 -68.65 74.35
N TRP A 2 7.09 -68.78 74.40
CA TRP A 2 6.17 -69.72 75.03
C TRP A 2 5.27 -70.37 73.96
N THR A 3 4.81 -71.55 74.30
CA THR A 3 4.09 -72.54 73.49
C THR A 3 2.57 -72.45 73.65
N LEU A 4 1.87 -72.85 72.57
CA LEU A 4 0.65 -73.68 72.52
C LEU A 4 -0.65 -73.17 73.17
N LEU A 5 -1.74 -73.23 72.40
CA LEU A 5 -2.82 -74.25 72.50
C LEU A 5 -3.98 -73.80 71.57
N ARG A 6 -4.40 -74.65 70.60
CA ARG A 6 -5.63 -75.50 70.64
C ARG A 6 -6.91 -74.64 70.76
N GLN A 7 -8.04 -74.89 70.09
CA GLN A 7 -8.54 -76.06 69.39
C GLN A 7 -9.80 -75.60 68.62
N ARG A 8 -10.06 -76.29 67.51
CA ARG A 8 -11.31 -76.42 66.75
C ARG A 8 -12.54 -76.68 67.65
N ASP A 9 -13.72 -76.09 67.37
CA ASP A 9 -14.86 -76.78 66.74
C ASP A 9 -16.21 -76.03 66.81
N TRP A 10 -16.90 -76.10 65.67
CA TRP A 10 -18.35 -76.17 65.37
C TRP A 10 -19.43 -75.47 66.25
N ALA A 11 -20.22 -74.60 65.60
CA ALA A 11 -21.69 -74.68 65.65
C ALA A 11 -22.33 -74.03 64.42
N ALA A 12 -23.31 -74.73 63.85
CA ALA A 12 -24.03 -74.40 62.64
C ALA A 12 -25.13 -73.35 62.86
N GLY A 13 -25.32 -72.47 61.87
CA GLY A 13 -26.50 -71.61 61.74
C GLY A 13 -26.94 -71.55 60.29
N ALA A 14 -27.87 -72.41 59.91
CA ALA A 14 -28.51 -72.40 58.60
C ALA A 14 -29.40 -71.16 58.47
N GLY A 15 -29.05 -70.25 57.55
CA GLY A 15 -29.81 -69.04 57.24
C GLY A 15 -29.96 -68.85 55.74
N ARG A 16 -31.07 -69.36 55.21
CA ARG A 16 -31.53 -69.31 53.83
C ARG A 16 -31.55 -67.86 53.29
N ARG A 17 -30.66 -67.48 52.37
CA ARG A 17 -30.83 -66.33 51.41
C ARG A 17 -29.81 -66.41 50.26
N ARG A 18 -30.03 -67.37 49.36
CA ARG A 18 -29.34 -67.49 48.07
C ARG A 18 -30.25 -66.89 46.99
N ARG A 19 -29.66 -66.11 46.06
CA ARG A 19 -30.10 -65.80 44.67
C ARG A 19 -30.55 -64.38 44.26
N TRP A 20 -30.45 -63.33 45.08
CA TRP A 20 -30.77 -61.97 44.60
C TRP A 20 -29.58 -60.99 44.49
N LEU A 21 -28.35 -61.40 44.83
CA LEU A 21 -27.16 -60.54 44.79
C LEU A 21 -26.24 -60.77 43.57
N CYS A 22 -26.51 -61.75 42.72
CA CYS A 22 -25.70 -62.03 41.51
C CYS A 22 -26.34 -61.54 40.19
N ALA A 23 -27.56 -61.01 40.22
CA ALA A 23 -28.26 -60.49 39.03
C ALA A 23 -28.25 -58.95 38.94
N GLY A 24 -28.02 -58.25 40.05
CA GLY A 24 -28.00 -56.77 40.06
C GLY A 24 -26.72 -56.17 39.45
N ALA A 25 -25.57 -56.81 39.67
CA ALA A 25 -24.28 -56.33 39.15
C ALA A 25 -24.20 -56.28 37.61
N PRO A 26 -24.63 -57.30 36.85
CA PRO A 26 -24.62 -57.21 35.38
C PRO A 26 -25.65 -56.21 34.84
N VAL A 27 -26.79 -56.03 35.51
CA VAL A 27 -27.81 -55.04 35.10
C VAL A 27 -27.32 -53.62 35.35
N LEU A 28 -26.65 -53.35 36.48
CA LEU A 28 -26.02 -52.06 36.77
C LEU A 28 -24.88 -51.75 35.80
N ALA A 29 -24.05 -52.75 35.49
CA ALA A 29 -22.97 -52.59 34.51
C ALA A 29 -23.52 -52.33 33.10
N ALA A 30 -24.58 -53.03 32.69
CA ALA A 30 -25.25 -52.80 31.42
C ALA A 30 -25.89 -51.41 31.37
N SER A 31 -26.55 -50.97 32.46
CA SER A 31 -27.14 -49.63 32.52
C SER A 31 -26.09 -48.53 32.45
N LEU A 32 -24.96 -48.68 33.16
CA LEU A 32 -23.85 -47.72 33.12
C LEU A 32 -23.15 -47.72 31.77
N PHE A 33 -23.04 -48.87 31.11
CA PHE A 33 -22.51 -48.96 29.76
C PHE A 33 -23.45 -48.30 28.74
N THR A 34 -24.76 -48.52 28.84
CA THR A 34 -25.74 -47.84 27.97
C THR A 34 -25.80 -46.34 28.23
N LEU A 35 -25.67 -45.89 29.48
CA LEU A 35 -25.62 -44.47 29.80
C LEU A 35 -24.32 -43.85 29.26
N GLY A 36 -23.17 -44.48 29.50
CA GLY A 36 -21.88 -44.02 28.97
C GLY A 36 -21.84 -44.02 27.44
N PHE A 37 -22.47 -45.01 26.80
CA PHE A 37 -22.61 -45.08 25.36
C PHE A 37 -23.54 -44.01 24.81
N LEU A 38 -24.69 -43.75 25.44
CA LEU A 38 -25.59 -42.67 25.06
C LEU A 38 -24.96 -41.29 25.30
N SER A 39 -24.29 -41.09 26.44
CA SER A 39 -23.52 -39.87 26.72
C SER A 39 -22.40 -39.67 25.70
N GLY A 40 -21.64 -40.73 25.37
CA GLY A 40 -20.62 -40.68 24.33
C GLY A 40 -21.20 -40.44 22.93
N TRP A 41 -22.36 -41.03 22.61
CA TRP A 41 -23.05 -40.83 21.33
C TRP A 41 -23.55 -39.39 21.21
N PHE A 42 -24.16 -38.82 22.25
CA PHE A 42 -24.66 -37.44 22.23
C PHE A 42 -23.53 -36.39 22.31
N ILE A 43 -22.42 -36.68 23.01
CA ILE A 43 -21.22 -35.83 23.01
C ILE A 43 -20.49 -35.89 21.64
N ASN A 44 -20.56 -37.02 20.93
CA ASN A 44 -19.99 -37.16 19.58
C ASN A 44 -20.98 -36.76 18.45
N SER A 45 -22.23 -36.42 18.79
CA SER A 45 -23.26 -35.97 17.82
C SER A 45 -23.40 -34.46 17.75
N SER A 46 -22.65 -33.70 18.54
CA SER A 46 -22.38 -32.29 18.27
C SER A 46 -21.11 -32.13 17.44
N HIS A 47 -21.01 -32.88 16.34
CA HIS A 47 -20.38 -32.25 15.18
C HIS A 47 -21.36 -31.16 14.76
N GLU A 48 -21.13 -29.92 15.19
CA GLU A 48 -21.51 -28.79 14.35
C GLU A 48 -21.06 -29.18 12.95
N SER A 49 -22.02 -29.37 12.05
CA SER A 49 -21.71 -29.53 10.64
C SER A 49 -20.98 -28.25 10.26
N ILE A 50 -19.65 -28.29 10.26
CA ILE A 50 -18.83 -27.24 9.67
C ILE A 50 -19.36 -27.15 8.26
N LYS A 51 -20.13 -26.10 7.96
CA LYS A 51 -20.48 -25.77 6.58
C LYS A 51 -19.16 -25.39 5.93
N VAL A 52 -18.45 -26.39 5.40
CA VAL A 52 -17.31 -26.18 4.53
C VAL A 52 -17.89 -25.58 3.26
N ILE A 53 -17.93 -24.25 3.21
CA ILE A 53 -18.37 -23.52 2.04
C ILE A 53 -17.35 -23.81 0.93
N PRO A 54 -17.77 -24.34 -0.23
CA PRO A 54 -16.85 -24.59 -1.33
C PRO A 54 -16.12 -23.30 -1.71
N GLN A 55 -14.80 -23.33 -1.88
CA GLN A 55 -13.95 -22.14 -2.10
C GLN A 55 -14.35 -21.31 -3.34
N HIS A 56 -14.98 -21.95 -4.33
CA HIS A 56 -15.58 -21.29 -5.50
C HIS A 56 -16.75 -20.35 -5.12
N SER A 57 -17.35 -20.55 -3.94
CA SER A 57 -18.37 -19.69 -3.35
C SER A 57 -17.75 -18.54 -2.54
N ALA A 58 -16.62 -18.70 -1.84
CA ALA A 58 -16.02 -17.60 -1.05
C ALA A 58 -15.47 -16.46 -1.92
N ARG A 59 -14.73 -16.78 -3.00
CA ARG A 59 -14.27 -15.75 -3.97
C ARG A 59 -15.47 -15.05 -4.63
N LYS A 60 -16.48 -15.83 -5.01
CA LYS A 60 -17.69 -15.29 -5.62
C LYS A 60 -18.45 -14.39 -4.65
N MET A 61 -18.64 -14.81 -3.41
CA MET A 61 -19.24 -14.01 -2.34
C MET A 61 -18.45 -12.73 -2.08
N PHE A 62 -17.12 -12.79 -2.05
CA PHE A 62 -16.26 -11.60 -1.91
C PHE A 62 -16.48 -10.60 -3.05
N LEU A 63 -16.44 -11.06 -4.30
CA LEU A 63 -16.63 -10.22 -5.48
C LEU A 63 -18.07 -9.70 -5.59
N ASP A 64 -19.06 -10.55 -5.32
CA ASP A 64 -20.48 -10.20 -5.33
C ASP A 64 -20.79 -9.18 -4.24
N GLU A 65 -20.06 -9.18 -3.13
CA GLU A 65 -20.21 -8.24 -2.02
C GLU A 65 -19.64 -6.85 -2.33
N LEU A 66 -18.70 -6.71 -3.28
CA LEU A 66 -18.18 -5.40 -3.69
C LEU A 66 -19.26 -4.61 -4.43
N LYS A 67 -19.62 -3.43 -3.92
CA LYS A 67 -20.65 -2.56 -4.53
C LYS A 67 -20.07 -1.24 -5.01
N ALA A 68 -20.36 -0.89 -6.26
CA ALA A 68 -19.95 0.39 -6.85
C ALA A 68 -20.49 1.61 -6.07
N GLU A 69 -21.72 1.53 -5.54
CA GLU A 69 -22.32 2.60 -4.73
C GLU A 69 -21.55 2.86 -3.43
N ASN A 70 -20.95 1.83 -2.83
CA ASN A 70 -20.09 2.00 -1.65
C ASN A 70 -18.81 2.75 -2.02
N ILE A 71 -18.15 2.34 -3.11
CA ILE A 71 -16.94 3.01 -3.61
C ILE A 71 -17.23 4.49 -3.90
N LYS A 72 -18.35 4.78 -4.56
CA LYS A 72 -18.83 6.14 -4.82
C LYS A 72 -19.04 6.94 -3.53
N LYS A 73 -19.66 6.33 -2.51
CA LYS A 73 -19.90 6.96 -1.21
C LYS A 73 -18.59 7.22 -0.44
N PHE A 74 -17.66 6.27 -0.45
CA PHE A 74 -16.34 6.44 0.17
C PHE A 74 -15.55 7.53 -0.52
N LEU A 75 -15.51 7.52 -1.85
CA LEU A 75 -14.86 8.57 -2.63
C LEU A 75 -15.42 9.94 -2.27
N HIS A 76 -16.74 10.09 -2.30
CA HIS A 76 -17.38 11.36 -1.94
C HIS A 76 -17.03 11.81 -0.52
N ASN A 77 -17.03 10.90 0.46
CA ASN A 77 -16.68 11.21 1.84
C ASN A 77 -15.22 11.69 1.96
N PHE A 78 -14.29 10.98 1.33
CA PHE A 78 -12.86 11.28 1.45
C PHE A 78 -12.43 12.56 0.73
N THR A 79 -13.22 13.07 -0.23
CA THR A 79 -12.85 14.21 -1.08
C THR A 79 -13.51 15.54 -0.70
N GLN A 80 -14.19 15.61 0.45
CA GLN A 80 -14.89 16.83 0.87
C GLN A 80 -13.94 17.95 1.33
N ILE A 81 -12.81 17.59 1.92
CA ILE A 81 -11.92 18.53 2.62
C ILE A 81 -10.47 18.26 2.18
N PRO A 82 -9.63 19.30 2.01
CA PRO A 82 -8.22 19.10 1.72
C PRO A 82 -7.52 18.31 2.83
N HIS A 83 -6.73 17.30 2.44
CA HIS A 83 -6.11 16.36 3.39
C HIS A 83 -4.62 16.15 3.07
N LEU A 84 -3.88 17.26 3.06
CA LEU A 84 -2.43 17.31 2.85
C LEU A 84 -1.66 16.50 3.92
N ALA A 85 -0.55 15.87 3.53
CA ALA A 85 0.31 15.16 4.45
C ALA A 85 0.68 16.05 5.65
N GLY A 86 0.67 15.49 6.87
CA GLY A 86 0.99 16.23 8.10
C GLY A 86 -0.08 17.18 8.65
N THR A 87 -1.24 17.37 7.99
CA THR A 87 -2.30 18.24 8.51
C THR A 87 -3.29 17.51 9.44
N GLU A 88 -3.99 18.28 10.25
CA GLU A 88 -5.03 17.78 11.15
C GLU A 88 -6.14 17.03 10.40
N GLN A 89 -6.57 17.55 9.24
CA GLN A 89 -7.61 16.93 8.42
C GLN A 89 -7.20 15.53 7.94
N ASN A 90 -5.94 15.36 7.50
CA ASN A 90 -5.45 14.04 7.09
C ASN A 90 -5.31 13.08 8.28
N PHE A 91 -5.02 13.59 9.48
CA PHE A 91 -5.03 12.78 10.71
C PHE A 91 -6.44 12.35 11.12
N GLN A 92 -7.43 13.23 10.99
CA GLN A 92 -8.84 12.89 11.22
C GLN A 92 -9.32 11.82 10.23
N LEU A 93 -8.95 11.94 8.94
CA LEU A 93 -9.24 10.90 7.96
C LEU A 93 -8.54 9.56 8.30
N ALA A 94 -7.32 9.60 8.84
CA ALA A 94 -6.64 8.39 9.32
C ALA A 94 -7.41 7.70 10.47
N LYS A 95 -7.90 8.48 11.45
CA LYS A 95 -8.74 7.98 12.54
C LYS A 95 -10.07 7.43 12.05
N GLN A 96 -10.67 8.10 11.07
CA GLN A 96 -11.91 7.63 10.44
C GLN A 96 -11.70 6.26 9.79
N ILE A 97 -10.65 6.10 8.97
CA ILE A 97 -10.32 4.81 8.33
C ILE A 97 -10.02 3.76 9.40
N GLN A 98 -9.23 4.09 10.43
CA GLN A 98 -8.95 3.18 11.54
C GLN A 98 -10.24 2.68 12.20
N SER A 99 -11.17 3.58 12.50
CA SER A 99 -12.46 3.26 13.10
C SER A 99 -13.29 2.35 12.19
N GLN A 100 -13.40 2.71 10.91
CA GLN A 100 -14.17 1.94 9.93
C GLN A 100 -13.58 0.54 9.70
N TRP A 101 -12.26 0.40 9.65
CA TRP A 101 -11.62 -0.91 9.50
C TRP A 101 -11.83 -1.82 10.71
N LYS A 102 -11.83 -1.27 11.93
CA LYS A 102 -12.24 -2.00 13.15
C LYS A 102 -13.70 -2.43 13.04
N GLU A 103 -14.57 -1.51 12.63
CA GLU A 103 -15.98 -1.80 12.42
C GLU A 103 -16.18 -2.88 11.36
N PHE A 104 -15.42 -2.89 10.27
CA PHE A 104 -15.51 -3.89 9.21
C PHE A 104 -15.11 -5.28 9.71
N GLY A 105 -14.23 -5.36 10.72
CA GLY A 105 -13.89 -6.61 11.40
C GLY A 105 -12.46 -7.09 11.19
N LEU A 106 -11.53 -6.19 10.83
CA LEU A 106 -10.10 -6.52 10.89
C LEU A 106 -9.67 -6.88 12.31
N ASP A 107 -8.75 -7.84 12.44
CA ASP A 107 -8.26 -8.35 13.74
C ASP A 107 -7.52 -7.28 14.55
N SER A 108 -6.67 -6.50 13.87
CA SER A 108 -5.92 -5.39 14.46
C SER A 108 -5.91 -4.20 13.49
N VAL A 109 -6.04 -2.99 14.05
CA VAL A 109 -5.96 -1.75 13.27
C VAL A 109 -5.31 -0.67 14.13
N GLU A 110 -4.11 -0.28 13.73
CA GLU A 110 -3.25 0.64 14.47
C GLU A 110 -2.83 1.81 13.59
N LEU A 111 -2.48 2.94 14.22
CA LEU A 111 -1.87 4.08 13.55
C LEU A 111 -0.36 4.02 13.78
N ALA A 112 0.39 3.68 12.75
CA ALA A 112 1.84 3.84 12.74
C ALA A 112 2.18 5.27 12.32
N HIS A 113 2.93 5.99 13.15
CA HIS A 113 3.35 7.37 12.88
C HIS A 113 4.88 7.47 12.82
N TYR A 114 5.34 8.48 12.09
CA TYR A 114 6.75 8.80 11.90
C TYR A 114 6.90 10.32 11.80
N ASP A 115 7.96 10.87 12.40
CA ASP A 115 8.26 12.30 12.32
C ASP A 115 9.23 12.54 11.16
N VAL A 116 8.66 12.78 10.00
CA VAL A 116 9.34 12.94 8.71
C VAL A 116 9.48 14.41 8.32
N LEU A 117 10.48 14.74 7.50
CA LEU A 117 10.64 16.09 6.97
C LEU A 117 9.59 16.35 5.87
N LEU A 118 8.74 17.35 6.09
CA LEU A 118 7.77 17.86 5.12
C LEU A 118 8.08 19.31 4.74
N SER A 119 7.44 19.82 3.70
CA SER A 119 7.66 21.17 3.17
C SER A 119 6.31 21.80 2.80
N TYR A 120 6.12 23.06 3.21
CA TYR A 120 4.90 23.83 2.98
C TYR A 120 5.25 25.27 2.59
N PRO A 121 4.42 25.95 1.78
CA PRO A 121 4.60 27.36 1.50
C PRO A 121 4.25 28.21 2.72
N SER A 122 4.87 29.38 2.82
CA SER A 122 4.53 30.36 3.86
C SER A 122 3.15 30.95 3.62
N LYS A 123 2.29 30.95 4.63
CA LYS A 123 0.97 31.61 4.57
C LYS A 123 1.10 33.15 4.60
N THR A 124 2.17 33.68 5.19
CA THR A 124 2.38 35.14 5.34
C THR A 124 3.17 35.74 4.18
N HIS A 125 3.99 34.93 3.49
CA HIS A 125 4.80 35.35 2.36
C HIS A 125 4.55 34.41 1.19
N PRO A 126 3.47 34.62 0.41
CA PRO A 126 3.11 33.75 -0.71
C PRO A 126 4.21 33.70 -1.77
N ASN A 127 4.37 32.54 -2.39
CA ASN A 127 5.28 32.38 -3.53
C ASN A 127 4.64 32.97 -4.79
N TYR A 128 5.42 33.65 -5.61
CA TYR A 128 5.03 34.08 -6.95
C TYR A 128 6.26 34.27 -7.82
N ILE A 129 6.04 34.44 -9.12
CA ILE A 129 7.06 34.86 -10.10
C ILE A 129 6.61 36.21 -10.64
N SER A 130 7.54 37.14 -10.77
CA SER A 130 7.31 38.44 -11.38
C SER A 130 8.19 38.66 -12.61
N ILE A 131 7.71 39.50 -13.53
CA ILE A 131 8.53 40.10 -14.59
C ILE A 131 8.81 41.53 -14.13
N ILE A 132 10.08 41.91 -14.14
CA ILE A 132 10.55 43.24 -13.77
C ILE A 132 11.04 44.00 -15.00
N ASP A 133 10.87 45.32 -15.00
CA ASP A 133 11.45 46.22 -16.01
C ASP A 133 12.91 46.60 -15.69
N GLU A 134 13.51 47.45 -16.52
CA GLU A 134 14.90 47.91 -16.35
C GLU A 134 15.11 48.75 -15.08
N ASP A 135 14.05 49.35 -14.54
CA ASP A 135 14.05 50.15 -13.31
C ASP A 135 13.78 49.30 -12.06
N GLY A 136 13.53 47.99 -12.23
CA GLY A 136 13.23 47.04 -11.16
C GLY A 136 11.77 47.03 -10.71
N ASN A 137 10.85 47.63 -11.47
CA ASN A 137 9.43 47.61 -11.15
C ASN A 137 8.76 46.33 -11.67
N GLU A 138 7.90 45.73 -10.86
CA GLU A 138 7.10 44.57 -11.29
C GLU A 138 6.01 44.99 -12.28
N ILE A 139 6.06 44.44 -13.49
CA ILE A 139 5.08 44.71 -14.55
C ILE A 139 4.08 43.55 -14.73
N PHE A 140 4.38 42.38 -14.19
CA PHE A 140 3.49 41.22 -14.20
C PHE A 140 3.81 40.29 -13.04
N ASN A 141 2.77 39.81 -12.35
CA ASN A 141 2.89 38.83 -11.27
C ASN A 141 2.00 37.62 -11.57
N THR A 142 2.52 36.41 -11.30
CA THR A 142 1.73 35.18 -11.38
C THR A 142 0.62 35.14 -10.33
N SER A 143 -0.44 34.39 -10.61
CA SER A 143 -1.49 34.10 -9.64
C SER A 143 -0.93 33.45 -8.37
N LEU A 144 -1.44 33.89 -7.21
CA LEU A 144 -1.03 33.35 -5.89
C LEU A 144 -1.72 32.02 -5.55
N PHE A 145 -2.87 31.75 -6.16
CA PHE A 145 -3.72 30.59 -5.91
C PHE A 145 -4.49 30.23 -7.18
N GLU A 146 -4.90 28.97 -7.33
CA GLU A 146 -5.87 28.61 -8.37
C GLU A 146 -7.26 29.15 -8.02
N PRO A 147 -8.09 29.43 -9.04
CA PRO A 147 -9.51 29.63 -8.83
C PRO A 147 -10.13 28.40 -8.14
N PRO A 148 -10.91 28.57 -7.06
CA PRO A 148 -11.58 27.44 -6.42
C PRO A 148 -12.55 26.78 -7.40
N PRO A 149 -12.60 25.43 -7.45
CA PRO A 149 -13.55 24.73 -8.30
C PRO A 149 -15.00 24.92 -7.80
N PRO A 150 -16.01 24.80 -8.69
CA PRO A 150 -17.40 24.96 -8.29
C PRO A 150 -17.79 24.02 -7.15
N GLY A 151 -18.53 24.54 -6.16
CA GLY A 151 -18.95 23.81 -4.96
C GLY A 151 -17.93 23.81 -3.82
N TYR A 152 -16.73 24.36 -4.04
CA TYR A 152 -15.65 24.44 -3.06
C TYR A 152 -15.24 25.89 -2.74
N GLU A 153 -16.08 26.88 -3.08
CA GLU A 153 -15.78 28.30 -2.95
C GLU A 153 -15.51 28.72 -1.49
N ASN A 154 -16.15 28.05 -0.53
CA ASN A 154 -16.03 28.33 0.90
C ASN A 154 -15.02 27.43 1.63
N VAL A 155 -14.28 26.59 0.90
CA VAL A 155 -13.30 25.70 1.53
C VAL A 155 -12.01 26.46 1.83
N SER A 156 -11.71 26.56 3.13
CA SER A 156 -10.42 27.07 3.61
C SER A 156 -9.33 26.01 3.48
N ASP A 157 -8.07 26.43 3.61
CA ASP A 157 -6.90 25.54 3.71
C ASP A 157 -6.51 24.77 2.44
N VAL A 158 -7.00 25.20 1.26
CA VAL A 158 -6.37 24.82 0.00
C VAL A 158 -4.96 25.40 -0.03
N VAL A 159 -3.94 24.53 0.03
CA VAL A 159 -2.54 24.96 -0.03
C VAL A 159 -2.26 25.58 -1.40
N PRO A 160 -1.65 26.77 -1.52
CA PRO A 160 -1.28 27.35 -2.81
C PRO A 160 -0.38 26.43 -3.66
N PRO A 161 -0.29 26.62 -4.98
CA PRO A 161 0.66 25.90 -5.81
C PRO A 161 2.10 26.11 -5.34
N PHE A 162 2.84 25.01 -5.17
CA PHE A 162 4.26 25.07 -4.87
C PHE A 162 4.96 23.77 -5.28
N SER A 163 6.28 23.85 -5.44
CA SER A 163 7.16 22.69 -5.56
C SER A 163 7.72 22.35 -4.17
N ALA A 164 7.27 21.26 -3.57
CA ALA A 164 7.70 20.88 -2.22
C ALA A 164 9.20 20.57 -2.17
N PHE A 165 9.85 21.01 -1.10
CA PHE A 165 11.30 20.97 -0.87
C PHE A 165 12.11 21.93 -1.76
N SER A 166 11.46 22.88 -2.43
CA SER A 166 12.17 24.01 -3.05
C SER A 166 12.90 24.84 -1.99
N PRO A 167 14.17 25.22 -2.22
CA PRO A 167 14.88 26.14 -1.34
C PRO A 167 14.24 27.53 -1.37
N GLN A 168 14.48 28.31 -0.32
CA GLN A 168 14.13 29.72 -0.27
C GLN A 168 15.08 30.56 -1.14
N GLY A 169 14.56 31.60 -1.78
CA GLY A 169 15.36 32.55 -2.54
C GLY A 169 14.52 33.45 -3.44
N LEU A 170 15.10 34.57 -3.86
CA LEU A 170 14.52 35.53 -4.81
C LEU A 170 15.51 35.74 -5.98
N PRO A 171 15.77 34.71 -6.81
CA PRO A 171 16.70 34.84 -7.93
C PRO A 171 16.08 35.68 -9.07
N GLU A 172 16.83 36.66 -9.58
CA GLU A 172 16.41 37.51 -10.70
C GLU A 172 17.33 37.34 -11.90
N GLY A 173 16.79 37.08 -13.10
CA GLY A 173 17.51 37.26 -14.36
C GLY A 173 16.85 36.61 -15.57
N ASP A 174 17.57 36.59 -16.69
CA ASP A 174 17.02 36.19 -17.98
C ASP A 174 16.32 34.83 -17.96
N LEU A 175 15.24 34.74 -18.74
CA LEU A 175 14.46 33.54 -18.90
C LEU A 175 14.90 32.73 -20.12
N VAL A 176 15.13 31.42 -19.94
CA VAL A 176 15.43 30.48 -21.03
C VAL A 176 14.41 29.34 -21.04
N TYR A 177 13.75 29.14 -22.19
CA TYR A 177 12.89 27.97 -22.37
C TYR A 177 13.71 26.71 -22.64
N VAL A 178 13.48 25.65 -21.87
CA VAL A 178 14.28 24.42 -21.90
C VAL A 178 13.46 23.17 -22.22
N ASN A 179 12.37 23.31 -22.96
CA ASN A 179 11.52 22.20 -23.35
C ASN A 179 11.05 21.37 -22.13
N TYR A 180 11.32 20.06 -22.07
CA TYR A 180 10.98 19.21 -20.93
C TYR A 180 12.10 19.12 -19.88
N ALA A 181 13.17 19.91 -19.98
CA ALA A 181 14.32 19.87 -19.08
C ALA A 181 14.95 18.47 -18.94
N ARG A 182 14.93 17.69 -20.02
CA ARG A 182 15.64 16.41 -20.10
C ARG A 182 17.12 16.66 -20.33
N THR A 183 17.96 15.66 -20.08
CA THR A 183 19.40 15.78 -20.28
C THR A 183 19.72 16.16 -21.73
N GLU A 184 19.02 15.57 -22.70
CA GLU A 184 19.16 15.89 -24.13
C GLU A 184 18.69 17.30 -24.49
N ASP A 185 17.73 17.88 -23.76
CA ASP A 185 17.25 19.25 -24.01
C ASP A 185 18.35 20.26 -23.65
N PHE A 186 19.03 20.06 -22.50
CA PHE A 186 20.17 20.89 -22.10
C PHE A 186 21.39 20.70 -23.00
N PHE A 187 21.70 19.47 -23.41
CA PHE A 187 22.78 19.24 -24.37
C PHE A 187 22.53 19.92 -25.71
N LYS A 188 21.28 19.91 -26.19
CA LYS A 188 20.91 20.60 -27.44
C LYS A 188 21.06 22.12 -27.31
N LEU A 189 20.60 22.70 -26.20
CA LEU A 189 20.75 24.13 -25.95
C LEU A 189 22.21 24.57 -25.95
N GLU A 190 23.05 23.85 -25.20
CA GLU A 190 24.46 24.18 -25.05
C GLU A 190 25.26 23.92 -26.34
N ARG A 191 25.12 22.73 -26.93
CA ARG A 191 26.01 22.25 -28.00
C ARG A 191 25.57 22.75 -29.37
N ASP A 192 24.28 22.74 -29.64
CA ASP A 192 23.76 23.02 -30.99
C ASP A 192 23.29 24.47 -31.09
N MET A 193 22.59 24.96 -30.08
CA MET A 193 21.99 26.31 -30.09
C MET A 193 22.91 27.38 -29.48
N LYS A 194 24.02 26.97 -28.84
CA LYS A 194 24.99 27.86 -28.17
C LYS A 194 24.35 28.76 -27.10
N ILE A 195 23.31 28.27 -26.44
CA ILE A 195 22.63 28.95 -25.33
C ILE A 195 23.23 28.48 -24.01
N ASN A 196 23.70 29.43 -23.20
CA ASN A 196 24.23 29.16 -21.86
C ASN A 196 23.15 29.43 -20.80
N CYS A 197 22.79 28.41 -20.02
CA CYS A 197 21.82 28.51 -18.92
C CYS A 197 22.43 28.97 -17.58
N SER A 198 23.76 29.06 -17.49
CA SER A 198 24.46 29.48 -16.28
C SER A 198 24.02 30.87 -15.83
N GLY A 199 23.54 30.98 -14.60
CA GLY A 199 23.06 32.23 -14.02
C GLY A 199 21.71 32.72 -14.57
N LYS A 200 20.98 31.88 -15.31
CA LYS A 200 19.65 32.20 -15.87
C LYS A 200 18.54 31.47 -15.13
N ILE A 201 17.31 32.00 -15.23
CA ILE A 201 16.10 31.31 -14.81
C ILE A 201 15.65 30.46 -16.00
N VAL A 202 15.41 29.18 -15.79
CA VAL A 202 14.92 28.30 -16.86
C VAL A 202 13.43 28.02 -16.68
N ILE A 203 12.68 27.99 -17.78
CA ILE A 203 11.27 27.57 -17.81
C ILE A 203 11.11 26.28 -18.60
N ALA A 204 10.49 25.29 -17.99
CA ALA A 204 10.30 23.96 -18.56
C ALA A 204 8.86 23.49 -18.41
N ARG A 205 8.38 22.74 -19.40
CA ARG A 205 7.09 22.06 -19.30
C ARG A 205 7.19 20.77 -18.50
N TYR A 206 6.13 20.45 -17.76
CA TYR A 206 5.95 19.12 -17.16
C TYR A 206 5.88 18.02 -18.22
N GLY A 207 6.05 16.76 -17.79
CA GLY A 207 6.01 15.58 -18.67
C GLY A 207 7.38 14.99 -19.03
N LYS A 208 7.36 13.82 -19.68
CA LYS A 208 8.50 12.98 -20.12
C LYS A 208 9.41 12.43 -19.02
N VAL A 209 9.94 13.28 -18.13
CA VAL A 209 10.80 12.89 -17.01
C VAL A 209 10.24 13.41 -15.69
N PHE A 210 10.55 12.73 -14.59
CA PHE A 210 10.15 13.15 -13.25
C PHE A 210 10.65 14.56 -12.92
N ARG A 211 9.83 15.37 -12.25
CA ARG A 211 10.12 16.80 -11.99
C ARG A 211 11.39 17.05 -11.19
N GLY A 212 11.74 16.17 -10.23
CA GLY A 212 13.02 16.26 -9.52
C GLY A 212 14.24 16.09 -10.45
N ASN A 213 14.12 15.30 -11.52
CA ASN A 213 15.19 15.19 -12.53
C ASN A 213 15.30 16.46 -13.38
N LYS A 214 14.19 17.16 -13.66
CA LYS A 214 14.21 18.45 -14.36
C LYS A 214 15.01 19.48 -13.58
N VAL A 215 14.72 19.59 -12.27
CA VAL A 215 15.43 20.49 -11.36
C VAL A 215 16.91 20.12 -11.27
N LYS A 216 17.23 18.84 -11.08
CA LYS A 216 18.62 18.36 -11.06
C LYS A 216 19.37 18.70 -12.35
N ASN A 217 18.77 18.49 -13.51
CA ASN A 217 19.37 18.81 -14.80
C ASN A 217 19.61 20.31 -14.96
N ALA A 218 18.65 21.15 -14.54
CA ALA A 218 18.79 22.59 -14.55
C ALA A 218 19.92 23.08 -13.64
N GLN A 219 20.06 22.48 -12.45
CA GLN A 219 21.18 22.76 -11.54
C GLN A 219 22.53 22.41 -12.19
N LEU A 220 22.63 21.24 -12.84
CA LEU A 220 23.85 20.85 -13.56
C LEU A 220 24.16 21.78 -14.74
N ALA A 221 23.14 22.40 -15.35
CA ALA A 221 23.30 23.40 -16.40
C ALA A 221 23.59 24.82 -15.85
N GLY A 222 23.74 24.98 -14.53
CA GLY A 222 24.06 26.26 -13.87
C GLY A 222 22.88 27.21 -13.72
N ALA A 223 21.64 26.75 -13.91
CA ALA A 223 20.45 27.59 -13.72
C ALA A 223 20.32 28.04 -12.26
N LYS A 224 19.91 29.30 -12.04
CA LYS A 224 19.67 29.85 -10.70
C LYS A 224 18.23 29.71 -10.20
N GLY A 225 17.31 29.35 -11.09
CA GLY A 225 15.90 29.15 -10.79
C GLY A 225 15.22 28.32 -11.88
N VAL A 226 14.15 27.61 -11.53
CA VAL A 226 13.38 26.75 -12.44
C VAL A 226 11.90 27.06 -12.29
N ILE A 227 11.24 27.34 -13.41
CA ILE A 227 9.80 27.48 -13.53
C ILE A 227 9.26 26.23 -14.23
N LEU A 228 8.29 25.55 -13.61
CA LEU A 228 7.61 24.39 -14.20
C LEU A 228 6.16 24.74 -14.51
N TYR A 229 5.70 24.48 -15.72
CA TYR A 229 4.32 24.72 -16.13
C TYR A 229 3.70 23.53 -16.87
N SER A 230 2.37 23.43 -16.84
CA SER A 230 1.62 22.39 -17.55
C SER A 230 1.25 22.87 -18.95
N ASP A 231 1.97 22.41 -19.97
CA ASP A 231 1.73 22.81 -21.35
C ASP A 231 0.46 22.15 -21.91
N PRO A 232 -0.48 22.90 -22.54
CA PRO A 232 -1.66 22.32 -23.17
C PRO A 232 -1.34 21.22 -24.20
N ALA A 233 -0.18 21.26 -24.86
CA ALA A 233 0.23 20.20 -25.78
C ALA A 233 0.35 18.81 -25.11
N ASP A 234 0.56 18.78 -23.79
CA ASP A 234 0.72 17.55 -23.00
C ASP A 234 -0.46 17.28 -22.05
N TYR A 235 -1.18 18.33 -21.64
CA TYR A 235 -2.20 18.28 -20.59
C TYR A 235 -3.60 18.71 -21.05
N PHE A 236 -3.82 18.89 -22.35
CA PHE A 236 -5.11 19.26 -22.92
C PHE A 236 -5.51 18.31 -24.05
N ALA A 237 -6.53 17.50 -23.81
CA ALA A 237 -7.11 16.59 -24.79
C ALA A 237 -7.88 17.36 -25.88
N PRO A 238 -7.62 17.10 -27.18
CA PRO A 238 -8.33 17.78 -28.26
C PRO A 238 -9.85 17.57 -28.20
N GLY A 239 -10.62 18.65 -28.38
CA GLY A 239 -12.08 18.59 -28.46
C GLY A 239 -12.81 18.44 -27.12
N VAL A 240 -12.10 18.62 -26.00
CA VAL A 240 -12.67 18.54 -24.64
C VAL A 240 -12.54 19.91 -23.96
N GLU A 241 -13.58 20.35 -23.26
CA GLU A 241 -13.56 21.60 -22.51
C GLU A 241 -12.76 21.47 -21.20
N SER A 242 -12.29 22.60 -20.70
CA SER A 242 -11.66 22.67 -19.39
C SER A 242 -12.68 22.43 -18.29
N TYR A 243 -12.22 21.92 -17.15
CA TYR A 243 -13.02 21.90 -15.93
C TYR A 243 -13.53 23.32 -15.60
N PRO A 244 -14.82 23.51 -15.24
CA PRO A 244 -15.77 22.49 -14.80
C PRO A 244 -16.60 21.79 -15.88
N ASP A 245 -16.71 22.36 -17.09
CA ASP A 245 -17.63 21.86 -18.11
C ASP A 245 -17.07 20.65 -18.89
N GLY A 246 -15.75 20.45 -18.83
CA GLY A 246 -15.10 19.20 -19.25
C GLY A 246 -14.05 18.73 -18.24
N TRP A 247 -13.15 17.84 -18.68
CA TRP A 247 -12.13 17.23 -17.83
C TRP A 247 -10.70 17.68 -18.15
N ASN A 248 -10.54 18.63 -19.08
CA ASN A 248 -9.22 19.21 -19.34
C ASN A 248 -8.78 20.14 -18.22
N LEU A 249 -7.46 20.30 -18.12
CA LEU A 249 -6.83 21.22 -17.18
C LEU A 249 -7.22 22.68 -17.52
N PRO A 250 -7.89 23.42 -16.61
CA PRO A 250 -8.13 24.84 -16.81
C PRO A 250 -6.83 25.64 -16.80
N GLY A 251 -6.78 26.78 -17.50
CA GLY A 251 -5.56 27.59 -17.62
C GLY A 251 -5.02 28.15 -16.30
N GLY A 252 -5.87 28.28 -15.28
CA GLY A 252 -5.46 28.63 -13.92
C GLY A 252 -5.05 27.43 -13.04
N GLY A 253 -5.20 26.20 -13.54
CA GLY A 253 -4.87 24.96 -12.82
C GLY A 253 -3.37 24.70 -12.78
N VAL A 254 -2.80 24.46 -11.58
CA VAL A 254 -1.35 24.26 -11.43
C VAL A 254 -1.03 22.89 -10.83
N GLN A 255 -0.13 22.15 -11.49
CA GLN A 255 0.34 20.88 -10.98
C GLN A 255 1.35 21.09 -9.84
N ARG A 256 0.95 20.73 -8.61
CA ARG A 256 1.85 20.59 -7.44
C ARG A 256 2.71 19.34 -7.55
N GLY A 257 3.77 19.28 -6.75
CA GLY A 257 4.59 18.07 -6.64
C GLY A 257 5.86 18.29 -5.83
N ASN A 258 6.41 17.21 -5.28
CA ASN A 258 7.75 17.26 -4.68
C ASN A 258 8.83 17.21 -5.77
N ILE A 259 9.94 17.89 -5.53
CA ILE A 259 11.10 17.92 -6.44
C ILE A 259 12.31 17.17 -5.87
N LEU A 260 12.13 16.38 -4.81
CA LEU A 260 13.20 15.57 -4.22
C LEU A 260 13.65 14.47 -5.18
N ASN A 261 14.95 14.16 -5.17
CA ASN A 261 15.53 13.07 -5.95
C ASN A 261 16.03 11.95 -5.03
N LEU A 262 15.09 11.23 -4.40
CA LEU A 262 15.40 10.31 -3.30
C LEU A 262 15.98 8.97 -3.73
N ASN A 263 15.77 8.56 -5.00
CA ASN A 263 16.20 7.24 -5.50
C ASN A 263 15.85 6.07 -4.55
N GLY A 264 14.70 6.16 -3.86
CA GLY A 264 14.21 5.14 -2.93
C GLY A 264 14.63 5.30 -1.46
N ALA A 265 15.29 6.40 -1.06
CA ALA A 265 15.81 6.58 0.30
C ALA A 265 14.76 6.71 1.42
N GLY A 266 13.51 7.04 1.10
CA GLY A 266 12.49 7.33 2.11
C GLY A 266 12.55 8.78 2.60
N ASP A 267 12.42 9.01 3.91
CA ASP A 267 12.58 10.34 4.50
C ASP A 267 14.01 10.87 4.30
N PRO A 268 14.20 12.11 3.82
CA PRO A 268 15.53 12.66 3.52
C PRO A 268 16.51 12.67 4.71
N LEU A 269 15.99 12.72 5.95
CA LEU A 269 16.79 12.81 7.17
C LEU A 269 17.09 11.46 7.80
N THR A 270 16.42 10.38 7.38
CA THR A 270 16.52 9.03 7.97
C THR A 270 16.66 7.93 6.90
N PRO A 271 17.67 8.02 6.03
CA PRO A 271 17.87 7.08 4.94
C PRO A 271 18.13 5.64 5.45
N GLY A 272 17.25 4.72 5.08
CA GLY A 272 17.43 3.29 5.37
C GLY A 272 17.05 2.85 6.79
N TYR A 273 16.49 3.73 7.62
CA TYR A 273 15.92 3.37 8.93
C TYR A 273 14.65 4.18 9.24
N PRO A 274 13.76 3.70 10.13
CA PRO A 274 12.48 4.38 10.38
C PRO A 274 12.65 5.73 11.11
N ALA A 275 11.91 6.76 10.69
CA ALA A 275 11.88 8.08 11.31
C ALA A 275 11.05 8.13 12.61
N ASN A 276 11.42 7.31 13.60
CA ASN A 276 10.78 7.28 14.92
C ASN A 276 11.29 8.41 15.84
N GLU A 277 10.71 8.53 17.04
CA GLU A 277 10.98 9.63 17.98
C GLU A 277 12.48 9.74 18.36
N TYR A 278 13.18 8.62 18.47
CA TYR A 278 14.59 8.55 18.87
C TYR A 278 15.55 8.40 17.68
N ALA A 279 15.04 8.45 16.44
CA ALA A 279 15.85 8.28 15.25
C ALA A 279 16.86 9.43 15.14
N TYR A 280 18.12 9.08 14.84
CA TYR A 280 19.12 10.06 14.46
C TYR A 280 18.74 10.69 13.13
N ARG A 281 18.60 12.02 13.09
CA ARG A 281 18.27 12.78 11.89
C ARG A 281 19.52 13.47 11.38
N HIS A 282 19.82 13.31 10.11
CA HIS A 282 20.85 14.12 9.46
C HIS A 282 20.50 15.60 9.57
N GLU A 283 21.52 16.45 9.62
CA GLU A 283 21.32 17.89 9.45
C GLU A 283 20.70 18.14 8.06
N ILE A 284 19.87 19.18 7.94
CA ILE A 284 19.17 19.49 6.67
C ILE A 284 20.16 19.66 5.51
N THR A 285 21.37 20.14 5.80
CA THR A 285 22.46 20.31 4.83
C THR A 285 23.03 18.99 4.29
N GLU A 286 22.80 17.87 4.99
CA GLU A 286 23.31 16.54 4.67
C GLU A 286 22.20 15.56 4.23
N ALA A 287 20.96 16.04 4.10
CA ALA A 287 19.80 15.25 3.72
C ALA A 287 20.00 14.49 2.39
N ILE A 288 19.55 13.23 2.34
CA ILE A 288 19.83 12.30 1.24
C ILE A 288 19.06 12.67 -0.04
N GLY A 289 19.78 12.61 -1.16
CA GLY A 289 19.46 13.29 -2.42
C GLY A 289 20.67 13.99 -3.04
N LEU A 290 21.80 14.03 -2.30
CA LEU A 290 23.15 14.41 -2.74
C LEU A 290 24.03 13.14 -2.91
N PRO A 291 24.75 12.91 -4.05
CA PRO A 291 25.38 11.61 -4.43
C PRO A 291 26.74 11.27 -3.72
N SER A 292 27.16 10.01 -3.48
CA SER A 292 27.75 9.08 -4.50
C SER A 292 28.10 7.59 -4.06
N ILE A 293 27.09 6.76 -3.72
CA ILE A 293 26.96 5.24 -3.77
C ILE A 293 27.80 4.27 -2.86
N PRO A 294 27.38 2.98 -2.55
CA PRO A 294 26.02 2.33 -2.43
C PRO A 294 25.81 1.20 -1.33
N VAL A 295 24.52 0.93 -1.01
CA VAL A 295 23.69 -0.32 -0.88
C VAL A 295 24.13 -1.59 -0.08
N HIS A 296 23.19 -2.17 0.68
CA HIS A 296 23.31 -3.36 1.55
C HIS A 296 22.34 -4.52 1.20
N PRO A 297 22.78 -5.80 1.11
CA PRO A 297 21.93 -6.98 0.86
C PRO A 297 21.47 -7.72 2.14
N ILE A 298 20.29 -8.37 2.10
CA ILE A 298 19.75 -9.25 3.17
C ILE A 298 19.79 -10.73 2.76
N GLY A 299 19.82 -11.64 3.75
CA GLY A 299 19.79 -13.10 3.54
C GLY A 299 18.39 -13.66 3.26
N TYR A 300 18.30 -14.84 2.64
CA TYR A 300 17.02 -15.42 2.21
C TYR A 300 16.09 -15.83 3.37
N TYR A 301 16.62 -16.12 4.57
CA TYR A 301 15.81 -16.39 5.76
C TYR A 301 15.12 -15.12 6.30
N ASP A 302 15.74 -13.94 6.16
CA ASP A 302 15.13 -12.66 6.52
C ASP A 302 14.10 -12.21 5.47
N ALA A 303 14.36 -12.49 4.19
CA ALA A 303 13.38 -12.31 3.13
C ALA A 303 12.16 -13.23 3.29
N GLN A 304 12.34 -14.51 3.70
CA GLN A 304 11.26 -15.47 3.88
C GLN A 304 10.22 -15.01 4.92
N LYS A 305 10.64 -14.45 6.06
CA LYS A 305 9.73 -13.93 7.09
C LYS A 305 8.95 -12.68 6.67
N LEU A 306 9.54 -11.83 5.81
CA LEU A 306 8.87 -10.64 5.27
C LEU A 306 7.87 -11.01 4.15
N LEU A 307 8.02 -12.18 3.54
CA LEU A 307 7.25 -12.64 2.38
C LEU A 307 5.99 -13.45 2.72
N GLU A 308 5.67 -13.62 4.01
CA GLU A 308 4.48 -14.36 4.49
C GLU A 308 3.19 -13.51 4.52
N TYR A 309 3.27 -12.23 4.15
CA TYR A 309 2.16 -11.28 4.18
C TYR A 309 1.72 -10.86 2.77
N VAL A 310 0.41 -10.87 2.50
CA VAL A 310 -0.16 -10.20 1.34
C VAL A 310 -0.54 -8.78 1.77
N ILE A 311 0.19 -7.79 1.27
CA ILE A 311 -0.02 -6.38 1.61
C ILE A 311 -0.89 -5.75 0.51
N LEU A 312 -2.09 -5.30 0.89
CA LEU A 312 -2.91 -4.39 0.10
C LEU A 312 -2.70 -2.97 0.64
N GLY A 313 -2.09 -2.10 -0.15
CA GLY A 313 -1.75 -0.73 0.27
C GLY A 313 -2.12 0.31 -0.78
N GLY A 314 -2.45 1.51 -0.30
CA GLY A 314 -2.66 2.72 -1.10
C GLY A 314 -2.41 3.94 -0.21
N HIS A 315 -1.82 5.00 -0.75
CA HIS A 315 -1.63 6.24 0.01
C HIS A 315 -2.96 6.98 0.18
N ARG A 316 -2.99 7.92 1.13
CA ARG A 316 -4.21 8.62 1.56
C ARG A 316 -4.05 10.14 1.51
N ASP A 317 -2.86 10.65 1.75
CA ASP A 317 -2.55 12.06 1.62
C ASP A 317 -2.72 12.52 0.17
N SER A 318 -3.21 13.75 -0.03
CA SER A 318 -3.29 14.37 -1.34
C SER A 318 -2.90 15.84 -1.29
N TRP A 319 -2.63 16.42 -2.45
CA TRP A 319 -2.28 17.84 -2.55
C TRP A 319 -3.44 18.79 -2.21
N VAL A 320 -4.67 18.40 -2.55
CA VAL A 320 -5.89 19.18 -2.28
C VAL A 320 -6.98 18.20 -1.86
N PHE A 321 -8.00 17.96 -2.69
CA PHE A 321 -9.12 17.05 -2.40
C PHE A 321 -8.85 15.60 -2.80
N GLY A 322 -7.87 15.37 -3.68
CA GLY A 322 -7.46 14.03 -4.09
C GLY A 322 -8.52 13.21 -4.84
N GLY A 323 -9.45 13.85 -5.56
CA GLY A 323 -10.60 13.19 -6.22
C GLY A 323 -10.24 12.02 -7.13
N ILE A 324 -9.04 11.99 -7.68
CA ILE A 324 -8.47 10.82 -8.35
C ILE A 324 -7.30 10.29 -7.51
N ASP A 325 -6.22 11.07 -7.45
CA ASP A 325 -5.00 10.75 -6.73
C ASP A 325 -5.05 11.26 -5.27
N PRO A 326 -5.15 10.39 -4.24
CA PRO A 326 -5.31 8.93 -4.29
C PRO A 326 -6.74 8.43 -4.01
N GLN A 327 -7.72 9.30 -3.77
CA GLN A 327 -8.97 8.88 -3.12
C GLN A 327 -9.79 7.88 -3.93
N SER A 328 -9.63 7.85 -5.27
CA SER A 328 -10.22 6.80 -6.09
C SER A 328 -9.68 5.41 -5.74
N GLY A 329 -8.38 5.28 -5.48
CA GLY A 329 -7.74 4.04 -5.03
C GLY A 329 -8.03 3.75 -3.56
N ALA A 330 -7.98 4.77 -2.70
CA ALA A 330 -8.27 4.62 -1.27
C ALA A 330 -9.71 4.12 -1.04
N ALA A 331 -10.70 4.64 -1.78
CA ALA A 331 -12.08 4.17 -1.74
C ALA A 331 -12.23 2.70 -2.16
N VAL A 332 -11.47 2.25 -3.16
CA VAL A 332 -11.44 0.84 -3.59
C VAL A 332 -10.84 -0.05 -2.51
N VAL A 333 -9.69 0.32 -1.94
CA VAL A 333 -9.08 -0.42 -0.82
C VAL A 333 -10.06 -0.50 0.35
N HIS A 334 -10.77 0.58 0.64
CA HIS A 334 -11.75 0.64 1.72
C HIS A 334 -12.92 -0.34 1.50
N GLU A 335 -13.46 -0.44 0.28
CA GLU A 335 -14.51 -1.40 -0.06
C GLU A 335 -14.00 -2.85 -0.05
N ILE A 336 -12.75 -3.09 -0.47
CA ILE A 336 -12.12 -4.42 -0.39
C ILE A 336 -12.03 -4.87 1.07
N VAL A 337 -11.55 -4.01 1.97
CA VAL A 337 -11.46 -4.31 3.42
C VAL A 337 -12.84 -4.58 4.00
N ARG A 338 -13.85 -3.78 3.61
CA ARG A 338 -15.24 -4.00 4.04
C ARG A 338 -15.76 -5.37 3.63
N SER A 339 -15.58 -5.76 2.36
CA SER A 339 -16.02 -7.07 1.85
C SER A 339 -15.35 -8.23 2.60
N PHE A 340 -14.03 -8.18 2.77
CA PHE A 340 -13.32 -9.19 3.59
C PHE A 340 -13.85 -9.24 5.03
N GLY A 341 -14.10 -8.08 5.63
CA GLY A 341 -14.69 -7.97 6.96
C GLY A 341 -16.08 -8.59 7.07
N THR A 342 -16.96 -8.34 6.09
CA THR A 342 -18.29 -8.96 6.01
C THR A 342 -18.18 -10.49 5.98
N LEU A 343 -17.38 -11.04 5.07
CA LEU A 343 -17.26 -12.49 4.96
C LEU A 343 -16.65 -13.11 6.23
N LYS A 344 -15.73 -12.41 6.90
CA LYS A 344 -15.18 -12.87 8.17
C LYS A 344 -16.23 -12.91 9.28
N LYS A 345 -17.04 -11.84 9.43
CA LYS A 345 -18.11 -11.79 10.44
C LYS A 345 -19.18 -12.86 10.25
N GLU A 346 -19.46 -13.20 8.99
CA GLU A 346 -20.42 -14.25 8.65
C GLU A 346 -19.85 -15.67 8.85
N GLY A 347 -18.59 -15.81 9.29
CA GLY A 347 -17.91 -17.10 9.43
C GLY A 347 -17.50 -17.73 8.11
N ASN A 348 -17.62 -16.99 7.00
CA ASN A 348 -17.31 -17.43 5.63
C ASN A 348 -15.82 -17.28 5.30
N LEU A 349 -15.06 -16.59 6.16
CA LEU A 349 -13.61 -16.43 6.11
C LEU A 349 -13.05 -16.55 7.54
N LYS A 350 -12.16 -17.52 7.77
CA LYS A 350 -11.45 -17.67 9.05
C LYS A 350 -10.18 -16.85 9.06
N SER A 351 -9.82 -16.32 10.24
CA SER A 351 -8.54 -15.64 10.39
C SER A 351 -7.40 -16.66 10.19
N PRO A 352 -6.36 -16.33 9.41
CA PRO A 352 -5.18 -17.19 9.29
C PRO A 352 -4.55 -17.55 10.65
N ASP A 353 -4.71 -16.66 11.64
CA ASP A 353 -4.10 -16.76 12.97
C ASP A 353 -5.00 -17.40 14.02
N GLU A 354 -6.25 -17.76 13.66
CA GLU A 354 -7.19 -18.40 14.59
C GLU A 354 -6.59 -19.70 15.16
N GLY A 355 -6.39 -19.73 16.49
CA GLY A 355 -5.78 -20.84 17.23
C GLY A 355 -4.25 -20.90 17.20
N PHE A 356 -3.59 -19.85 16.69
CA PHE A 356 -2.15 -19.73 16.50
C PHE A 356 -1.62 -18.38 16.97
N GLU A 357 -2.24 -17.81 17.99
CA GLU A 357 -1.87 -16.52 18.56
C GLU A 357 -0.40 -16.52 18.99
N GLY A 358 0.39 -15.56 18.49
CA GLY A 358 1.83 -15.44 18.77
C GLY A 358 2.76 -16.33 17.92
N LYS A 359 2.24 -16.98 16.88
CA LYS A 359 3.01 -17.74 15.89
C LYS A 359 3.16 -16.96 14.60
N SER A 360 4.18 -17.26 13.77
CA SER A 360 4.22 -16.69 12.42
C SER A 360 3.15 -17.31 11.52
N LEU A 361 2.72 -16.59 10.49
CA LEU A 361 1.78 -17.09 9.48
C LEU A 361 2.29 -18.39 8.83
N TYR A 362 3.59 -18.53 8.59
CA TYR A 362 4.19 -19.79 8.14
C TYR A 362 4.11 -20.92 9.15
N GLU A 363 4.27 -20.65 10.44
CA GLU A 363 4.11 -21.68 11.48
C GLU A 363 2.66 -22.15 11.61
N SER A 364 1.70 -21.22 11.52
CA SER A 364 0.26 -21.53 11.44
C SER A 364 -0.06 -22.32 10.18
N TRP A 365 0.44 -21.86 9.03
CA TRP A 365 0.14 -22.44 7.72
C TRP A 365 0.82 -23.81 7.50
N SER A 366 2.09 -23.98 7.87
CA SER A 366 2.82 -25.27 7.81
C SER A 366 2.12 -26.36 8.65
N LYS A 367 1.55 -25.97 9.81
CA LYS A 367 0.75 -26.88 10.64
C LYS A 367 -0.66 -27.13 10.10
N LYS A 368 -1.32 -26.11 9.53
CA LYS A 368 -2.67 -26.22 8.95
C LYS A 368 -2.68 -26.89 7.56
N SER A 369 -1.53 -27.04 6.88
CA SER A 369 -1.45 -27.60 5.52
C SER A 369 -0.13 -28.34 5.24
N PRO A 370 0.07 -29.55 5.80
CA PRO A 370 1.32 -30.29 5.75
C PRO A 370 1.57 -31.06 4.43
N SER A 371 1.03 -30.61 3.30
CA SER A 371 1.10 -31.38 2.04
C SER A 371 2.56 -31.57 1.55
N PRO A 372 3.00 -32.83 1.29
CA PRO A 372 4.36 -33.13 0.83
C PRO A 372 4.68 -32.60 -0.59
N GLU A 373 3.67 -32.30 -1.41
CA GLU A 373 3.85 -31.83 -2.79
C GLU A 373 4.37 -30.39 -2.91
N PHE A 374 4.30 -29.61 -1.82
CA PHE A 374 4.61 -28.18 -1.86
C PHE A 374 5.75 -27.78 -0.91
N HIS A 375 6.58 -28.75 -0.53
CA HIS A 375 7.79 -28.53 0.25
C HIS A 375 8.86 -27.88 -0.65
N GLY A 376 9.15 -26.59 -0.44
CA GLY A 376 10.25 -25.89 -1.13
C GLY A 376 9.89 -25.06 -2.37
N MET A 377 8.61 -24.87 -2.72
CA MET A 377 8.23 -23.93 -3.78
C MET A 377 8.02 -22.51 -3.24
N PRO A 378 8.57 -21.45 -3.87
CA PRO A 378 8.26 -20.07 -3.51
C PRO A 378 6.81 -19.74 -3.89
N ARG A 379 6.04 -19.28 -2.90
CA ARG A 379 4.59 -19.04 -3.03
C ARG A 379 4.24 -17.58 -3.32
N HIS A 380 5.24 -16.71 -3.25
CA HIS A 380 5.10 -15.27 -3.48
C HIS A 380 6.10 -14.84 -4.55
N VAL A 381 5.64 -14.01 -5.48
CA VAL A 381 6.46 -13.38 -6.52
C VAL A 381 6.38 -11.88 -6.29
N ILE A 382 7.53 -11.26 -6.06
CA ILE A 382 7.64 -9.81 -5.89
C ILE A 382 7.89 -9.19 -7.25
N TYR A 383 7.14 -8.15 -7.58
CA TYR A 383 7.43 -7.30 -8.72
C TYR A 383 8.18 -6.07 -8.24
N ALA A 384 9.33 -5.78 -8.86
CA ALA A 384 9.96 -4.48 -8.72
C ALA A 384 9.08 -3.41 -9.39
N PRO A 385 9.08 -2.15 -8.92
CA PRO A 385 8.45 -1.04 -9.64
C PRO A 385 8.96 -0.97 -11.09
N SER A 386 8.12 -0.44 -11.98
CA SER A 386 8.49 -0.17 -13.37
C SER A 386 9.79 0.64 -13.42
N SER A 387 10.76 0.19 -14.20
CA SER A 387 12.00 0.93 -14.48
C SER A 387 11.73 2.23 -15.25
N HIS A 388 10.63 2.25 -15.99
CA HIS A 388 10.09 3.46 -16.62
C HIS A 388 9.08 4.11 -15.69
N ASN A 389 9.52 5.16 -15.00
CA ASN A 389 8.73 5.88 -14.01
C ASN A 389 7.58 6.67 -14.66
N LYS A 390 6.37 6.11 -14.60
CA LYS A 390 5.12 6.85 -14.78
C LYS A 390 4.42 6.99 -13.43
N TYR A 391 4.13 8.24 -13.09
CA TYR A 391 3.49 8.67 -11.84
C TYR A 391 2.15 7.96 -11.54
N ALA A 392 1.52 7.31 -12.53
CA ALA A 392 0.22 6.65 -12.38
C ALA A 392 0.26 5.21 -11.80
N GLY A 393 1.45 4.62 -11.60
CA GLY A 393 1.58 3.20 -11.26
C GLY A 393 1.29 2.29 -12.46
N GLU A 394 1.97 1.14 -12.56
CA GLU A 394 1.87 0.22 -13.70
C GLU A 394 1.53 -1.19 -13.23
N SER A 395 0.56 -1.83 -13.87
CA SER A 395 0.22 -3.24 -13.62
C SER A 395 1.20 -4.14 -14.39
N PHE A 396 1.82 -5.10 -13.71
CA PHE A 396 2.87 -5.99 -14.26
C PHE A 396 4.07 -5.23 -14.87
N PRO A 397 4.81 -4.47 -14.03
CA PRO A 397 5.87 -3.55 -14.46
C PRO A 397 6.94 -4.18 -15.35
N GLY A 398 7.33 -5.45 -15.11
CA GLY A 398 8.30 -6.14 -15.96
C GLY A 398 7.84 -6.37 -17.41
N ILE A 399 6.54 -6.59 -17.63
CA ILE A 399 5.98 -6.71 -19.00
C ILE A 399 5.97 -5.34 -19.67
N TYR A 400 5.52 -4.31 -18.93
CA TYR A 400 5.49 -2.95 -19.41
C TYR A 400 6.89 -2.45 -19.80
N ASP A 401 7.89 -2.65 -18.93
CA ASP A 401 9.28 -2.30 -19.20
C ASP A 401 9.82 -3.01 -20.43
N ALA A 402 9.57 -4.32 -20.55
CA ALA A 402 10.01 -5.09 -21.70
C ALA A 402 9.34 -4.64 -23.02
N LEU A 403 8.07 -4.20 -22.97
CA LEU A 403 7.37 -3.64 -24.11
C LEU A 403 7.88 -2.24 -24.47
N PHE A 404 8.16 -1.40 -23.48
CA PHE A 404 8.71 -0.06 -23.68
C PHE A 404 10.11 -0.09 -24.30
N ASP A 405 10.92 -1.06 -23.90
CA ASP A 405 12.30 -1.23 -24.39
C ASP A 405 12.40 -1.88 -25.78
N ILE A 406 11.30 -2.37 -26.37
CA ILE A 406 11.34 -3.14 -27.63
C ILE A 406 11.94 -2.32 -28.77
N GLU A 407 11.56 -1.05 -28.89
CA GLU A 407 11.99 -0.18 -30.00
C GLU A 407 13.46 0.26 -29.84
N ASN A 408 13.99 0.20 -28.61
CA ASN A 408 15.32 0.69 -28.26
C ASN A 408 16.38 -0.42 -28.20
N LYS A 409 16.00 -1.69 -28.38
CA LYS A 409 16.95 -2.81 -28.35
C LYS A 409 17.43 -3.20 -29.75
N PRO A 410 18.76 -3.32 -29.97
CA PRO A 410 19.34 -3.59 -31.29
C PRO A 410 19.03 -4.99 -31.84
N ASP A 411 18.61 -5.93 -31.00
CA ASP A 411 18.19 -7.29 -31.39
C ASP A 411 16.71 -7.50 -31.04
N SER A 412 15.86 -7.33 -32.06
CA SER A 412 14.42 -7.48 -31.95
C SER A 412 14.01 -8.88 -31.44
N SER A 413 14.73 -9.93 -31.84
CA SER A 413 14.43 -11.30 -31.40
C SER A 413 14.72 -11.50 -29.91
N LYS A 414 15.78 -10.88 -29.37
CA LYS A 414 16.04 -10.88 -27.91
C LYS A 414 15.03 -10.03 -27.16
N ALA A 415 14.61 -8.89 -27.70
CA ALA A 415 13.62 -8.01 -27.07
C ALA A 415 12.26 -8.72 -26.91
N TRP A 416 11.77 -9.37 -27.96
CA TRP A 416 10.53 -10.16 -27.91
C TRP A 416 10.63 -11.41 -27.03
N ARG A 417 11.81 -12.03 -26.93
CA ARG A 417 12.05 -13.10 -25.95
C ARG A 417 11.94 -12.62 -24.51
N GLU A 418 12.38 -11.40 -24.22
CA GLU A 418 12.23 -10.80 -22.89
C GLU A 418 10.76 -10.53 -22.56
N VAL A 419 9.97 -9.98 -23.50
CA VAL A 419 8.51 -9.85 -23.31
C VAL A 419 7.85 -11.20 -23.05
N LYS A 420 8.19 -12.23 -23.84
CA LYS A 420 7.68 -13.59 -23.63
C LYS A 420 8.08 -14.15 -22.26
N ARG A 421 9.29 -13.87 -21.79
CA ARG A 421 9.77 -14.25 -20.44
C ARG A 421 8.94 -13.58 -19.36
N GLN A 422 8.68 -12.29 -19.46
CA GLN A 422 7.91 -11.53 -18.47
C GLN A 422 6.44 -11.94 -18.43
N ILE A 423 5.83 -12.20 -19.60
CA ILE A 423 4.48 -12.78 -19.69
C ILE A 423 4.44 -14.17 -19.05
N ALA A 424 5.45 -15.01 -19.28
CA ALA A 424 5.53 -16.33 -18.66
C ALA A 424 5.66 -16.25 -17.13
N VAL A 425 6.45 -15.29 -16.62
CA VAL A 425 6.56 -15.02 -15.17
C VAL A 425 5.22 -14.56 -14.60
N ALA A 426 4.52 -13.64 -15.27
CA ALA A 426 3.21 -13.18 -14.82
C ALA A 426 2.15 -14.28 -14.88
N ALA A 427 2.10 -15.06 -15.97
CA ALA A 427 1.19 -16.19 -16.10
C ALA A 427 1.46 -17.27 -15.05
N PHE A 428 2.74 -17.62 -14.83
CA PHE A 428 3.15 -18.53 -13.77
C PHE A 428 2.75 -17.99 -12.40
N THR A 429 2.92 -16.69 -12.14
CA THR A 429 2.54 -16.06 -10.87
C THR A 429 1.04 -16.10 -10.65
N VAL A 430 0.24 -15.74 -11.66
CA VAL A 430 -1.23 -15.81 -11.60
C VAL A 430 -1.68 -17.25 -11.41
N GLN A 431 -1.04 -18.20 -12.08
CA GLN A 431 -1.34 -19.63 -11.94
C GLN A 431 -0.90 -20.18 -10.57
N ALA A 432 0.26 -19.76 -10.05
CA ALA A 432 0.76 -20.13 -8.73
C ALA A 432 -0.12 -19.53 -7.63
N ALA A 433 -0.54 -18.27 -7.76
CA ALA A 433 -1.54 -17.63 -6.90
C ALA A 433 -2.90 -18.36 -6.98
N ALA A 434 -3.31 -18.79 -8.18
CA ALA A 434 -4.51 -19.60 -8.35
C ALA A 434 -4.36 -21.02 -7.73
N VAL A 435 -3.14 -21.54 -7.65
CA VAL A 435 -2.82 -22.86 -7.07
C VAL A 435 -2.65 -22.79 -5.54
N THR A 436 -2.13 -21.70 -4.97
CA THR A 436 -2.14 -21.47 -3.52
C THR A 436 -3.55 -21.24 -2.98
N LEU A 437 -4.49 -20.88 -3.86
CA LEU A 437 -5.93 -20.88 -3.61
C LEU A 437 -6.59 -22.26 -3.84
N ARG A 438 -5.85 -23.38 -3.79
CA ARG A 438 -6.43 -24.74 -3.81
C ARG A 438 -6.64 -25.29 -2.41
N GLN A 439 -7.70 -26.07 -2.27
CA GLN A 439 -8.12 -26.75 -1.06
C GLN A 439 -7.03 -27.72 -0.56
N VAL A 440 -6.72 -27.67 0.74
CA VAL A 440 -6.00 -28.76 1.40
C VAL A 440 -7.03 -29.79 1.82
N ALA A 441 -6.77 -31.04 1.42
CA ALA A 441 -7.67 -32.19 1.59
C ALA A 441 -7.98 -32.49 3.05
#